data_AF-A0A2M7C559-F1
#
_entry.id   AF-A0A2M7C559-F1
#
_cell.length_a   1.000
_cell.length_b   1.000
_cell.length_c   1.000
_cell.angle_alpha   90.00
_cell.angle_beta   90.00
_cell.angle_gamma   90.00
#
_symmetry.space_group_name_H-M   'P 1'
#
loop_
_entity.id
_entity.type
_entity.pdbx_description
1 polymer ?
#
loop_
_entity_poly.entity_id
_entity_poly.type
_entity_poly.pdbx_seq_one_letter_code
_entity_poly.pdbx_strand_id
1 'polypeptide(L)'
;MDFFGTALMSGGYTVSGYCYGFLDAPLSDVYVYLYYNGTIYYSACSDSNGYFAFNNVPSAYYELFAEKDAASLNIGDGSTT
;
A
#
# COMPACT_ATOMS: atom_id res chain seq x y z
N MET A 1 -5.60 10.23 -4.16
CA MET A 1 -4.48 9.78 -5.02
C MET A 1 -4.75 8.31 -5.13
N ASP A 2 -5.35 7.90 -6.25
CA ASP A 2 -6.15 6.68 -6.23
C ASP A 2 -5.26 5.54 -6.70
N PHE A 3 -5.04 4.53 -5.86
CA PHE A 3 -4.29 3.34 -6.27
C PHE A 3 -5.23 2.35 -6.95
N PHE A 4 -4.69 1.57 -7.90
CA PHE A 4 -5.41 0.49 -8.57
C PHE A 4 -4.67 -0.81 -8.37
N GLY A 5 -5.41 -1.88 -8.07
CA GLY A 5 -4.85 -3.23 -8.04
C GLY A 5 -4.59 -3.76 -9.45
N THR A 6 -3.49 -4.47 -9.64
CA THR A 6 -3.21 -5.23 -10.86
C THR A 6 -3.75 -6.65 -10.73
N ALA A 7 -4.64 -7.09 -11.62
CA ALA A 7 -5.24 -8.42 -11.55
C ALA A 7 -4.21 -9.56 -11.69
N LEU A 8 -4.37 -10.59 -10.88
CA LEU A 8 -3.62 -11.84 -10.90
C LEU A 8 -4.46 -12.93 -11.56
N MET A 9 -3.82 -13.80 -12.35
CA MET A 9 -4.48 -14.93 -13.03
C MET A 9 -5.16 -15.92 -12.07
N SER A 10 -4.84 -15.87 -10.77
CA SER A 10 -5.40 -16.73 -9.72
C SER A 10 -6.69 -16.19 -9.06
N GLY A 11 -7.17 -15.00 -9.44
CA GLY A 11 -8.39 -14.42 -8.85
C GLY A 11 -8.16 -13.49 -7.66
N GLY A 12 -7.15 -12.62 -7.72
CA GLY A 12 -6.88 -11.56 -6.75
C GLY A 12 -6.12 -10.41 -7.41
N TYR A 13 -5.66 -9.44 -6.63
CA TYR A 13 -4.95 -8.27 -7.15
C TYR A 13 -3.63 -8.05 -6.41
N THR A 14 -2.66 -7.47 -7.11
CA THR A 14 -1.45 -6.90 -6.51
C THR A 14 -1.63 -5.39 -6.36
N VAL A 15 -1.47 -4.89 -5.14
CA VAL A 15 -1.39 -3.45 -4.87
C VAL A 15 0.05 -3.17 -4.45
N SER A 16 0.75 -2.33 -5.20
CA SER A 16 2.16 -2.03 -4.94
C SER A 16 2.49 -0.58 -5.22
N GLY A 17 3.56 -0.09 -4.61
CA GLY A 17 4.03 1.27 -4.81
C GLY A 17 5.43 1.49 -4.24
N TYR A 18 5.83 2.76 -4.19
CA TYR A 18 7.11 3.19 -3.65
C TYR A 18 6.89 4.30 -2.62
N CYS A 19 7.62 4.22 -1.50
CA CYS A 19 7.68 5.26 -0.49
C CYS A 19 8.93 6.12 -0.71
N TYR A 20 8.71 7.40 -0.99
CA TYR A 20 9.78 8.39 -1.15
C TYR A 20 9.65 9.51 -0.13
N GLY A 21 10.79 9.98 0.37
CA GLY A 21 10.91 11.10 1.30
C GLY A 21 11.25 12.39 0.57
N PHE A 22 11.84 13.33 1.31
CA PHE A 22 12.32 14.59 0.74
C PHE A 22 13.37 14.34 -0.35
N LEU A 23 13.29 15.08 -1.47
CA LEU A 23 14.15 14.94 -2.66
C LEU A 23 14.09 13.55 -3.32
N ASP A 24 12.94 12.89 -3.29
CA ASP A 24 12.71 11.59 -3.92
C ASP A 24 13.66 10.48 -3.42
N ALA A 25 14.18 10.63 -2.20
CA ALA A 25 15.01 9.61 -1.56
C ALA A 25 14.12 8.40 -1.17
N PRO A 26 14.47 7.16 -1.55
CA PRO A 26 13.68 5.98 -1.17
C PRO A 26 13.68 5.80 0.35
N LEU A 27 12.52 5.47 0.90
CA LEU A 27 12.35 5.22 2.33
C LEU A 27 12.13 3.73 2.57
N SER A 28 13.12 3.08 3.18
CA SER A 28 12.94 1.76 3.80
C SER A 28 12.15 1.87 5.10
N ASP A 29 11.67 0.73 5.58
CA ASP A 29 11.09 0.59 6.91
C ASP A 29 9.87 1.51 7.11
N VAL A 30 9.10 1.73 6.05
CA VAL A 30 7.78 2.36 6.09
C VAL A 30 6.75 1.24 6.17
N TYR A 31 5.95 1.23 7.23
CA TYR A 31 4.81 0.32 7.31
C TYR A 31 3.67 0.87 6.46
N VAL A 32 3.22 0.08 5.50
CA VAL A 32 2.09 0.41 4.64
C VAL A 32 0.94 -0.53 4.99
N TYR A 33 -0.24 0.04 5.22
CA TYR A 33 -1.44 -0.67 5.62
C TYR A 33 -2.55 -0.50 4.60
N LEU A 34 -3.19 -1.61 4.24
CA LEU A 34 -4.41 -1.64 3.45
C LEU A 34 -5.60 -1.84 4.39
N TYR A 35 -6.46 -0.84 4.52
CA TYR A 35 -7.64 -0.84 5.37
C TYR A 35 -8.88 -1.22 4.59
N TYR A 36 -9.70 -2.10 5.19
CA TYR A 36 -11.02 -2.46 4.72
C TYR A 36 -12.04 -2.13 5.83
N ASN A 37 -12.99 -1.24 5.54
CA ASN A 37 -14.01 -0.78 6.49
C ASN A 37 -13.41 -0.38 7.86
N GLY A 38 -12.32 0.41 7.85
CA GLY A 38 -11.66 0.90 9.06
C GLY A 38 -10.81 -0.13 9.82
N THR A 39 -10.65 -1.35 9.31
CA THR A 39 -9.79 -2.39 9.90
C THR A 39 -8.59 -2.67 9.01
N ILE A 40 -7.39 -2.79 9.59
CA ILE A 40 -6.20 -3.22 8.85
C ILE A 40 -6.43 -4.64 8.30
N TYR A 41 -6.38 -4.78 6.99
CA TYR A 41 -6.57 -6.05 6.30
C TYR A 41 -5.26 -6.64 5.80
N TYR A 42 -4.35 -5.78 5.31
CA TYR A 42 -2.98 -6.16 4.97
C TYR A 42 -1.96 -5.14 5.49
N SER A 43 -0.72 -5.61 5.69
CA SER A 43 0.44 -4.79 6.04
C SER A 43 1.67 -5.21 5.25
N ALA A 44 2.47 -4.25 4.79
CA ALA A 44 3.73 -4.45 4.11
C ALA A 44 4.77 -3.48 4.67
N CYS A 45 6.04 -3.86 4.64
CA CYS A 45 7.14 -2.97 4.99
C CYS A 45 7.91 -2.62 3.71
N SER A 46 8.21 -1.34 3.50
CA SER A 46 8.99 -0.93 2.33
C SER A 46 10.44 -1.40 2.41
N ASP A 47 10.99 -1.85 1.29
CA ASP A 47 12.38 -2.31 1.20
C ASP A 47 13.38 -1.13 1.07
N SER A 48 14.67 -1.43 0.87
CA SER A 48 15.73 -0.41 0.69
C SER A 48 15.53 0.50 -0.53
N ASN A 49 14.68 0.11 -1.48
CA ASN A 49 14.30 0.91 -2.65
C ASN A 49 12.98 1.66 -2.42
N GLY A 50 12.40 1.56 -1.22
CA GLY A 50 11.10 2.11 -0.88
C GLY A 50 9.93 1.29 -1.42
N TYR A 51 10.17 0.13 -2.04
CA TYR A 51 9.10 -0.65 -2.66
C TYR A 51 8.29 -1.43 -1.63
N PHE A 52 6.96 -1.44 -1.78
CA PHE A 52 6.05 -2.31 -1.03
C PHE A 52 5.06 -2.99 -1.98
N ALA A 53 4.55 -4.16 -1.57
CA ALA A 53 3.50 -4.85 -2.31
C ALA A 53 2.62 -5.70 -1.39
N PHE A 54 1.32 -5.70 -1.69
CA PHE A 54 0.33 -6.65 -1.22
C PHE A 54 -0.07 -7.54 -2.40
N ASN A 55 -0.05 -8.85 -2.21
CA ASN A 55 -0.44 -9.81 -3.25
C ASN A 55 -1.71 -10.55 -2.83
N ASN A 56 -2.47 -11.04 -3.82
CA ASN A 56 -3.73 -11.75 -3.61
C ASN A 56 -4.77 -10.94 -2.82
N VAL A 57 -4.79 -9.62 -3.02
CA VAL A 57 -5.81 -8.74 -2.43
C VAL A 57 -7.16 -9.02 -3.09
N PRO A 58 -8.23 -9.34 -2.32
CA PRO A 58 -9.57 -9.54 -2.87
C PRO A 58 -10.14 -8.25 -3.47
N SER A 59 -11.05 -8.39 -4.44
CA SER A 59 -11.75 -7.24 -5.03
C SER A 59 -12.60 -6.50 -3.99
N ALA A 60 -12.21 -5.28 -3.66
CA ALA A 60 -12.99 -4.34 -2.86
C ALA A 60 -12.43 -2.91 -2.98
N TYR A 61 -13.06 -1.97 -2.30
CA TYR A 61 -12.52 -0.63 -2.05
C TYR A 61 -11.75 -0.63 -0.73
N TYR A 62 -10.56 -0.04 -0.74
CA TYR A 62 -9.66 0.02 0.40
C TYR A 62 -9.05 1.41 0.56
N GLU A 63 -8.59 1.70 1.77
CA GLU A 63 -7.80 2.89 2.08
C GLU A 63 -6.34 2.47 2.36
N LEU A 64 -5.39 3.28 1.92
CA LEU A 64 -3.96 2.98 2.00
C LEU A 64 -3.27 4.02 2.89
N PHE A 65 -2.63 3.54 3.96
CA PHE A 65 -1.93 4.38 4.91
C PHE A 65 -0.47 3.99 4.98
N ALA A 66 0.42 4.99 5.10
CA ALA A 66 1.83 4.79 5.39
C ALA A 66 2.16 5.32 6.79
N GLU A 67 3.00 4.60 7.51
CA GLU A 67 3.49 4.95 8.84
C GLU A 67 5.01 4.87 8.90
N LYS A 68 5.64 5.96 9.36
CA LYS A 68 7.07 6.03 9.65
C LYS A 68 7.30 6.99 10.81
N ASP A 69 8.12 6.61 11.78
CA ASP A 69 8.53 7.46 12.90
C ASP A 69 7.36 8.16 13.61
N ALA A 70 6.29 7.39 13.90
CA ALA A 70 5.03 7.83 14.52
C ALA A 70 4.15 8.79 13.69
N ALA A 71 4.55 9.15 12.46
CA ALA A 71 3.69 9.83 11.52
C ALA A 71 2.85 8.81 10.74
N SER A 72 1.54 9.01 10.67
CA SER A 72 0.63 8.27 9.80
C SER A 72 0.04 9.20 8.75
N LEU A 73 0.06 8.79 7.49
CA LEU A 73 -0.46 9.54 6.36
C LEU A 73 -1.36 8.63 5.52
N ASN A 74 -2.57 9.10 5.19
CA ASN A 74 -3.36 8.50 4.12
C ASN A 74 -2.67 8.85 2.79
N ILE A 75 -2.17 7.81 2.10
CA ILE A 75 -1.43 7.95 0.84
C ILE A 75 -2.28 7.56 -0.38
N GLY A 76 -3.51 7.10 -0.19
CA GLY A 76 -4.44 6.85 -1.27
C GLY A 76 -5.66 6.03 -0.88
N ASP A 77 -6.68 6.12 -1.72
CA ASP A 77 -7.94 5.40 -1.61
C ASP A 77 -8.26 4.78 -2.97
N GLY A 78 -8.69 3.52 -3.01
CA GLY A 78 -8.64 2.79 -4.28
C GLY A 78 -9.41 1.50 -4.30
N SER A 79 -9.82 1.11 -5.52
CA SER A 79 -10.50 -0.15 -5.77
C SER A 79 -9.56 -1.14 -6.44
N THR A 80 -9.64 -2.40 -6.02
CA THR A 80 -9.03 -3.52 -6.72
C THR A 80 -10.07 -4.22 -7.61
N THR A 81 -10.76 -3.48 -8.49
CA THR A 81 -11.80 -4.00 -9.41
C THR A 81 -11.38 -3.81 -10.85
#